data_AF-A0A7Y3GLU2-F1
#
_entry.id   AF-A0A7Y3GLU2-F1
#
_cell.length_a   1.000
_cell.length_b   1.000
_cell.length_c   1.000
_cell.angle_alpha   90.00
_cell.angle_beta   90.00
_cell.angle_gamma   90.00
#
_symmetry.space_group_name_H-M   'P 1'
#
loop_
_entity.id
_entity.type
_entity.pdbx_description
1 polymer ?
#
loop_
_entity_poly.entity_id
_entity_poly.type
_entity_poly.pdbx_seq_one_letter_code
_entity_poly.pdbx_strand_id
1 'polypeptide(L)'
;MLRTIISNEWFTVLILLSVGILAFTRYSYNSRFIDFLGLLGNSKYLKIYSRDQKFIDQFDSLLFTNLLISGTIFIYVCYGVLYSPVDFEWALFLKILLLFGTVLLIKVLIERLIGSVFEIDSLIHEYVFQKTNYKNYIGLVLLPLNVLLIYALPLSKTLIYAILGLIILINLSGFFTSIKANQKLILANFFYFILYLCALEIGPYIILYQVITD
;
A
#
# COMPACT_ATOMS: atom_id res chain seq x y z
N MET A 1 -19.42 31.06 -23.80
CA MET A 1 -18.26 30.15 -23.69
C MET A 1 -18.66 28.99 -22.81
N LEU A 2 -18.84 27.80 -23.38
CA LEU A 2 -18.99 26.57 -22.61
C LEU A 2 -17.65 26.32 -21.92
N ARG A 3 -17.63 26.35 -20.59
CA ARG A 3 -16.47 25.91 -19.80
C ARG A 3 -16.27 24.44 -20.14
N THR A 4 -15.13 24.07 -20.70
CA THR A 4 -14.72 22.67 -20.84
C THR A 4 -14.59 22.11 -19.43
N ILE A 5 -15.63 21.41 -18.97
CA ILE A 5 -15.61 20.71 -17.69
C ILE A 5 -14.59 19.59 -17.88
N ILE A 6 -13.41 19.74 -17.27
CA ILE A 6 -12.47 18.64 -17.13
C ILE A 6 -13.23 17.59 -16.31
N SER A 7 -13.65 16.49 -16.95
CA SER A 7 -14.56 15.52 -16.34
C SER A 7 -13.79 14.63 -15.36
N ASN A 8 -13.66 15.09 -14.12
CA ASN A 8 -13.11 14.28 -13.02
C ASN A 8 -14.15 13.30 -12.43
N GLU A 9 -15.29 13.09 -13.10
CA GLU A 9 -16.42 12.32 -12.59
C GLU A 9 -16.05 10.89 -12.21
N TRP A 10 -15.20 10.23 -13.02
CA TRP A 10 -14.74 8.87 -12.73
C TRP A 10 -13.87 8.79 -11.49
N PHE A 11 -13.00 9.78 -11.26
CA PHE A 11 -12.25 9.89 -10.01
C PHE A 11 -13.19 10.10 -8.82
N THR A 12 -14.27 10.87 -8.98
CA THR A 12 -15.29 11.06 -7.93
C THR A 12 -15.95 9.74 -7.57
N VAL A 13 -16.38 8.95 -8.57
CA VAL A 13 -17.01 7.64 -8.35
C VAL A 13 -16.06 6.69 -7.62
N LEU A 14 -14.79 6.63 -8.02
CA LEU A 14 -13.80 5.75 -7.39
C LEU A 14 -13.48 6.17 -5.95
N ILE A 15 -13.41 7.47 -5.67
CA ILE A 15 -13.24 7.99 -4.30
C ILE A 15 -14.46 7.69 -3.44
N LEU A 16 -15.68 7.86 -3.97
CA LEU A 16 -16.90 7.51 -3.24
C LEU A 16 -16.96 6.01 -2.94
N LEU A 17 -16.53 5.17 -3.88
CA LEU A 17 -16.42 3.73 -3.67
C LEU A 17 -15.43 3.41 -2.55
N SER A 18 -14.24 4.03 -2.54
CA SER A 18 -13.24 3.79 -1.48
C SER A 18 -13.70 4.27 -0.11
N VAL A 19 -14.37 5.43 -0.04
CA VAL A 19 -15.04 5.92 1.19
C VAL A 19 -16.12 4.94 1.65
N GLY A 20 -16.93 4.41 0.72
CA GLY A 20 -17.96 3.41 1.02
C GLY A 20 -17.36 2.13 1.62
N ILE A 21 -16.27 1.63 1.06
CA ILE A 21 -15.53 0.46 1.58
C ILE A 21 -15.02 0.73 3.00
N LEU A 22 -14.41 1.89 3.26
CA LEU A 22 -13.91 2.24 4.58
C LEU A 22 -15.05 2.42 5.60
N ALA A 23 -16.16 3.04 5.19
CA ALA A 23 -17.35 3.18 6.04
C ALA A 23 -17.93 1.82 6.40
N PHE A 24 -18.05 0.90 5.44
CA PHE A 24 -18.50 -0.47 5.67
C PHE A 24 -17.54 -1.25 6.58
N THR A 25 -16.24 -1.07 6.39
CA THR A 25 -15.19 -1.69 7.22
C THR A 25 -15.29 -1.22 8.67
N ARG A 26 -15.45 0.10 8.88
CA ARG A 26 -15.64 0.69 10.21
C ARG A 26 -16.95 0.22 10.86
N TYR A 27 -18.03 0.14 10.10
CA TYR A 27 -19.31 -0.34 10.59
C TYR A 27 -19.22 -1.80 11.07
N SER A 28 -18.61 -2.67 10.26
CA SER A 28 -18.52 -4.10 10.55
C SER A 28 -17.49 -4.43 11.63
N TYR A 29 -16.39 -3.68 11.72
CA TYR A 29 -15.23 -3.98 12.58
C TYR A 29 -14.74 -2.76 13.38
N ASN A 30 -15.65 -2.03 14.01
CA ASN A 30 -15.35 -0.73 14.64
C ASN A 30 -14.16 -0.74 15.61
N SER A 31 -14.11 -1.68 16.56
CA SER A 31 -13.00 -1.74 17.53
C SER A 31 -11.66 -1.96 16.85
N ARG A 32 -11.60 -2.91 15.91
CA ARG A 32 -10.38 -3.24 15.16
C ARG A 32 -9.96 -2.08 14.26
N PHE A 33 -10.91 -1.37 13.66
CA PHE A 33 -10.63 -0.18 12.84
C PHE A 33 -10.03 0.96 13.67
N ILE A 34 -10.52 1.19 14.89
CA ILE A 34 -9.96 2.20 15.81
C ILE A 34 -8.53 1.81 16.22
N ASP A 35 -8.30 0.53 16.57
CA ASP A 35 -6.95 0.04 16.87
C ASP A 35 -6.01 0.20 15.64
N PHE A 36 -6.52 -0.06 14.43
CA PHE A 36 -5.79 0.10 13.17
C PHE A 36 -5.42 1.56 12.85
N LEU A 37 -6.27 2.54 13.16
CA LEU A 37 -5.94 3.96 13.00
C LEU A 37 -4.71 4.37 13.84
N GLY A 38 -4.52 3.71 14.98
CA GLY A 38 -3.38 3.92 15.89
C GLY A 38 -2.08 3.24 15.46
N LEU A 39 -2.00 2.59 14.29
CA LEU A 39 -0.89 1.72 13.90
C LEU A 39 0.48 2.41 13.82
N LEU A 40 0.53 3.69 13.44
CA LEU A 40 1.79 4.46 13.43
C LEU A 40 2.33 4.77 14.84
N GLY A 41 1.44 4.93 15.83
CA GLY A 41 1.80 5.34 17.18
C GLY A 41 1.85 4.18 18.19
N ASN A 42 1.11 3.10 17.94
CA ASN A 42 0.97 1.99 18.87
C ASN A 42 1.05 0.63 18.17
N SER A 43 1.99 -0.20 18.61
CA SER A 43 2.15 -1.59 18.15
C SER A 43 1.07 -2.56 18.70
N LYS A 44 0.12 -2.07 19.51
CA LYS A 44 -0.98 -2.86 20.09
C LYS A 44 -1.75 -3.63 19.03
N TYR A 45 -2.13 -2.99 17.92
CA TYR A 45 -2.84 -3.65 16.83
C TYR A 45 -2.03 -4.84 16.30
N LEU A 46 -0.75 -4.61 15.99
CA LEU A 46 0.13 -5.63 15.43
C LEU A 46 0.26 -6.83 16.39
N LYS A 47 0.44 -6.58 17.69
CA LYS A 47 0.62 -7.65 18.69
C LYS A 47 -0.62 -8.50 18.96
N ILE A 48 -1.80 -7.88 18.93
CA ILE A 48 -3.06 -8.58 19.22
C ILE A 48 -3.50 -9.38 17.99
N TYR A 49 -3.49 -8.75 16.82
CA TYR A 49 -4.11 -9.34 15.63
C TYR A 49 -3.13 -10.15 14.75
N SER A 50 -1.81 -10.12 15.01
CA SER A 50 -0.86 -11.00 14.30
C SER A 50 -1.02 -12.47 14.67
N ARG A 51 -1.45 -12.77 15.90
CA ARG A 51 -1.49 -14.13 16.45
C ARG A 51 -2.72 -14.93 15.99
N ASP A 52 -3.83 -14.25 15.74
CA ASP A 52 -5.11 -14.87 15.36
C ASP A 52 -5.38 -14.76 13.85
N GLN A 53 -4.37 -14.35 13.05
CA GLN A 53 -4.60 -14.03 11.65
C GLN A 53 -4.83 -15.30 10.81
N LYS A 54 -5.97 -15.34 10.12
CA LYS A 54 -6.24 -16.32 9.06
C LYS A 54 -5.60 -15.87 7.75
N PHE A 55 -5.36 -16.82 6.84
CA PHE A 55 -4.73 -16.55 5.54
C PHE A 55 -5.44 -15.44 4.74
N ILE A 56 -6.78 -15.43 4.76
CA ILE A 56 -7.65 -14.36 4.24
C ILE A 56 -8.54 -13.90 5.39
N ASP A 57 -8.33 -12.67 5.83
CA ASP A 57 -9.21 -11.97 6.76
C ASP A 57 -10.05 -10.95 5.98
N GLN A 58 -11.36 -10.94 6.24
CA GLN A 58 -12.29 -10.04 5.58
C GLN A 58 -11.97 -8.56 5.88
N PHE A 59 -11.50 -8.25 7.09
CA PHE A 59 -11.08 -6.89 7.43
C PHE A 59 -9.88 -6.44 6.60
N ASP A 60 -8.84 -7.28 6.54
CA ASP A 60 -7.60 -6.96 5.80
C ASP A 60 -7.86 -6.91 4.29
N SER A 61 -8.78 -7.76 3.78
CA SER A 61 -9.21 -7.75 2.38
C SER A 61 -9.90 -6.44 2.00
N LEU A 62 -10.83 -5.95 2.83
CA LEU A 62 -11.49 -4.66 2.57
C LEU A 62 -10.48 -3.50 2.56
N LEU A 63 -9.56 -3.47 3.52
CA LEU A 63 -8.50 -2.45 3.54
C LEU A 63 -7.55 -2.56 2.34
N PHE A 64 -7.25 -3.78 1.90
CA PHE A 64 -6.45 -4.01 0.71
C PHE A 64 -7.14 -3.52 -0.56
N THR A 65 -8.46 -3.74 -0.70
CA THR A 65 -9.21 -3.17 -1.84
C THR A 65 -9.18 -1.64 -1.84
N ASN A 66 -9.29 -1.00 -0.67
CA ASN A 66 -9.12 0.45 -0.55
C ASN A 66 -7.71 0.90 -0.97
N LEU A 67 -6.66 0.16 -0.59
CA LEU A 67 -5.29 0.41 -1.04
C LEU A 67 -5.16 0.31 -2.56
N LEU A 68 -5.74 -0.70 -3.19
CA LEU A 68 -5.70 -0.85 -4.65
C LEU A 68 -6.34 0.34 -5.35
N ILE A 69 -7.54 0.75 -4.93
CA ILE A 69 -8.25 1.88 -5.54
C ILE A 69 -7.47 3.18 -5.33
N SER A 70 -7.15 3.51 -4.08
CA SER A 70 -6.47 4.77 -3.74
C SER A 70 -5.05 4.84 -4.30
N GLY A 71 -4.32 3.73 -4.32
CA GLY A 71 -3.00 3.62 -4.93
C GLY A 71 -3.05 3.79 -6.45
N THR A 72 -4.02 3.16 -7.13
CA THR A 72 -4.18 3.30 -8.58
C THR A 72 -4.51 4.74 -8.98
N ILE A 73 -5.44 5.39 -8.26
CA ILE A 73 -5.76 6.81 -8.48
C ILE A 73 -4.49 7.66 -8.37
N PHE A 74 -3.71 7.46 -7.32
CA PHE A 74 -2.48 8.23 -7.10
C PHE A 74 -1.44 7.99 -8.21
N ILE A 75 -1.23 6.74 -8.64
CA ILE A 75 -0.31 6.41 -9.74
C ILE A 75 -0.79 7.07 -11.05
N TYR A 76 -2.09 7.03 -11.33
CA TYR A 76 -2.66 7.67 -12.52
C TYR A 76 -2.44 9.19 -12.51
N VAL A 77 -2.70 9.85 -11.38
CA VAL A 77 -2.46 11.29 -11.22
C VAL A 77 -0.97 11.62 -11.36
N CYS A 78 -0.08 10.80 -10.79
CA CYS A 78 1.37 10.95 -10.96
C CYS A 78 1.77 10.91 -12.44
N TYR A 79 1.24 9.94 -13.20
CA TYR A 79 1.51 9.82 -14.63
C TYR A 79 1.08 11.07 -15.41
N GLY A 80 -0.13 11.59 -15.12
CA GLY A 80 -0.68 12.80 -15.75
C GLY A 80 0.14 14.08 -15.52
N VAL A 81 0.81 14.20 -14.37
CA VAL A 81 1.60 15.41 -14.02
C VAL A 81 3.07 15.31 -14.39
N LEU A 82 3.66 14.12 -14.32
CA LEU A 82 5.10 13.93 -14.53
C LEU A 82 5.46 13.74 -16.01
N TYR A 83 4.60 13.07 -16.79
CA TYR A 83 4.91 12.71 -18.18
C TYR A 83 4.08 13.52 -19.19
N SER A 84 2.77 13.30 -19.23
CA SER A 84 1.88 14.00 -20.16
C SER A 84 0.49 14.10 -19.55
N PRO A 85 -0.22 15.23 -19.67
CA PRO A 85 -1.63 15.29 -19.32
C PRO A 85 -2.38 14.28 -20.22
N VAL A 86 -3.00 13.28 -19.61
CA VAL A 86 -3.81 12.28 -20.28
C VAL A 86 -5.21 12.36 -19.69
N ASP A 87 -6.21 12.51 -20.55
CA ASP A 87 -7.61 12.42 -20.15
C ASP A 87 -7.91 11.06 -19.52
N PHE A 88 -8.95 10.97 -18.70
CA PHE A 88 -9.24 9.71 -18.03
C PHE A 88 -9.62 8.62 -19.05
N GLU A 89 -8.78 7.58 -19.16
CA GLU A 89 -9.01 6.42 -20.00
C GLU A 89 -9.19 5.16 -19.15
N TRP A 90 -10.37 4.55 -19.24
CA TRP A 90 -10.73 3.35 -18.48
C TRP A 90 -9.80 2.17 -18.71
N ALA A 91 -9.38 1.95 -19.96
CA ALA A 91 -8.50 0.85 -20.31
C ALA A 91 -7.13 1.00 -19.64
N LEU A 92 -6.57 2.22 -19.65
CA LEU A 92 -5.31 2.54 -18.98
C LEU A 92 -5.44 2.40 -17.46
N PHE A 93 -6.52 2.92 -16.87
CA PHE A 93 -6.78 2.80 -15.43
C PHE A 93 -6.87 1.35 -14.97
N LEU A 94 -7.64 0.50 -15.67
CA LEU A 94 -7.76 -0.92 -15.33
C LEU A 94 -6.43 -1.67 -15.51
N LYS A 95 -5.63 -1.32 -16.53
CA LYS A 95 -4.30 -1.89 -16.73
C LYS A 95 -3.37 -1.56 -15.55
N ILE A 96 -3.36 -0.31 -15.08
CA ILE A 96 -2.58 0.09 -13.89
C ILE A 96 -3.10 -0.64 -12.65
N LEU A 97 -4.41 -0.72 -12.45
CA LEU A 97 -5.01 -1.39 -11.29
C LEU A 97 -4.62 -2.87 -11.23
N LEU A 98 -4.75 -3.58 -12.36
CA LEU A 98 -4.39 -4.99 -12.45
C LEU A 98 -2.89 -5.20 -12.24
N LEU A 99 -2.04 -4.39 -12.88
CA LEU A 99 -0.58 -4.49 -12.71
C LEU A 99 -0.18 -4.22 -11.24
N PHE A 100 -0.70 -3.16 -10.64
CA PHE A 100 -0.41 -2.81 -9.26
C PHE A 100 -0.89 -3.89 -8.29
N GLY A 101 -2.12 -4.39 -8.47
CA GLY A 101 -2.68 -5.44 -7.63
C GLY A 101 -1.94 -6.77 -7.74
N THR A 102 -1.64 -7.20 -8.97
CA THR A 102 -0.91 -8.45 -9.22
C THR A 102 0.50 -8.42 -8.64
N VAL A 103 1.25 -7.33 -8.83
CA VAL A 103 2.60 -7.18 -8.25
C VAL A 103 2.55 -7.28 -6.71
N LEU A 104 1.57 -6.64 -6.07
CA LEU A 104 1.42 -6.72 -4.62
C LEU A 104 1.07 -8.13 -4.15
N LEU A 105 0.14 -8.81 -4.83
CA LEU A 105 -0.29 -10.16 -4.48
C LEU A 105 0.83 -11.18 -4.68
N ILE A 106 1.50 -11.17 -5.83
CA ILE A 106 2.63 -12.07 -6.13
C ILE A 106 3.71 -11.92 -5.06
N LYS A 107 4.04 -10.69 -4.68
CA LYS A 107 5.05 -10.44 -3.63
C LYS A 107 4.69 -11.07 -2.29
N VAL A 108 3.43 -10.91 -1.85
CA VAL A 108 2.92 -11.52 -0.61
C VAL A 108 2.92 -13.06 -0.70
N LEU A 109 2.57 -13.62 -1.85
CA LEU A 109 2.55 -15.08 -2.05
C LEU A 109 3.96 -15.67 -2.01
N ILE A 110 4.94 -15.05 -2.69
CA ILE A 110 6.33 -15.50 -2.67
C ILE A 110 6.90 -15.44 -1.24
N GLU A 111 6.66 -14.35 -0.52
CA GLU A 111 7.08 -14.20 0.88
C GLU A 111 6.55 -15.34 1.75
N ARG A 112 5.27 -15.70 1.61
CA ARG A 112 4.64 -16.80 2.34
C ARG A 112 5.18 -18.17 1.92
N LEU A 113 5.44 -18.39 0.62
CA LEU A 113 6.03 -19.65 0.15
C LEU A 113 7.42 -19.88 0.73
N ILE A 114 8.24 -18.82 0.82
CA ILE A 114 9.55 -18.89 1.50
C ILE A 114 9.36 -19.27 2.97
N GLY A 115 8.37 -18.70 3.66
CA GLY A 115 7.97 -19.12 5.02
C GLY A 115 7.81 -20.62 5.17
N SER A 116 7.04 -21.21 4.28
CA SER A 116 6.71 -22.64 4.31
C SER A 116 7.90 -23.53 3.93
N VAL A 117 8.71 -23.13 2.93
CA VAL A 117 9.87 -23.92 2.49
C VAL A 117 10.96 -23.99 3.56
N PHE A 118 11.13 -22.93 4.35
CA PHE A 118 12.14 -22.85 5.40
C PHE A 118 11.61 -23.19 6.80
N GLU A 119 10.37 -23.66 6.93
CA GLU A 119 9.71 -24.02 8.20
C GLU A 119 9.73 -22.87 9.25
N ILE A 120 9.70 -21.62 8.78
CA ILE A 120 9.70 -20.40 9.61
C ILE A 120 8.40 -19.61 9.44
N ASP A 121 7.29 -20.32 9.21
CA ASP A 121 5.97 -19.76 8.91
C ASP A 121 5.51 -18.74 9.96
N SER A 122 5.72 -18.99 11.25
CA SER A 122 5.29 -18.07 12.32
C SER A 122 5.92 -16.68 12.20
N LEU A 123 7.23 -16.63 11.98
CA LEU A 123 7.98 -15.38 11.84
C LEU A 123 7.60 -14.65 10.54
N ILE A 124 7.50 -15.39 9.43
CA ILE A 124 7.17 -14.82 8.13
C ILE A 124 5.70 -14.34 8.10
N HIS A 125 4.78 -15.06 8.73
CA HIS A 125 3.39 -14.63 8.83
C HIS A 125 3.23 -13.32 9.60
N GLU A 126 3.85 -13.19 10.78
CA GLU A 126 3.82 -11.95 11.56
C GLU A 126 4.45 -10.78 10.79
N TYR A 127 5.57 -11.03 10.11
CA TYR A 127 6.25 -10.02 9.30
C TYR A 127 5.41 -9.57 8.10
N VAL A 128 4.87 -10.50 7.30
CA VAL A 128 4.02 -10.22 6.14
C VAL A 128 2.74 -9.51 6.57
N PHE A 129 2.15 -9.91 7.71
CA PHE A 129 1.00 -9.22 8.30
C PHE A 129 1.30 -7.77 8.61
N GLN A 130 2.38 -7.52 9.34
CA GLN A 130 2.79 -6.17 9.72
C GLN A 130 3.01 -5.31 8.47
N LYS A 131 3.81 -5.81 7.52
CA LYS A 131 4.12 -5.12 6.26
C LYS A 131 2.85 -4.80 5.45
N THR A 132 1.93 -5.74 5.35
CA THR A 132 0.66 -5.55 4.62
C THR A 132 -0.21 -4.50 5.29
N ASN A 133 -0.28 -4.46 6.63
CA ASN A 133 -1.05 -3.46 7.35
C ASN A 133 -0.48 -2.04 7.21
N TYR A 134 0.86 -1.88 7.21
CA TYR A 134 1.47 -0.58 6.92
C TYR A 134 1.15 -0.11 5.49
N LYS A 135 1.12 -1.02 4.50
CA LYS A 135 0.66 -0.70 3.13
C LYS A 135 -0.82 -0.31 3.11
N ASN A 136 -1.68 -1.06 3.78
CA ASN A 136 -3.10 -0.73 3.89
C ASN A 136 -3.32 0.63 4.56
N TYR A 137 -2.48 0.99 5.53
CA TYR A 137 -2.50 2.31 6.16
C TYR A 137 -2.14 3.43 5.18
N ILE A 138 -1.17 3.20 4.29
CA ILE A 138 -0.88 4.13 3.18
C ILE A 138 -2.12 4.33 2.32
N GLY A 139 -2.87 3.26 2.01
CA GLY A 139 -4.13 3.36 1.26
C GLY A 139 -5.18 4.22 1.97
N LEU A 140 -5.25 4.15 3.31
CA LEU A 140 -6.14 4.99 4.11
C LEU A 140 -5.72 6.47 4.05
N VAL A 141 -4.43 6.76 4.17
CA VAL A 141 -3.90 8.14 4.12
C VAL A 141 -3.94 8.72 2.71
N LEU A 142 -3.76 7.90 1.68
CA LEU A 142 -3.83 8.32 0.28
C LEU A 142 -5.21 8.81 -0.12
N LEU A 143 -6.28 8.28 0.47
CA LEU A 143 -7.64 8.67 0.12
C LEU A 143 -7.89 10.18 0.29
N PRO A 144 -7.73 10.79 1.49
CA PRO A 144 -7.91 12.23 1.63
C PRO A 144 -6.89 13.05 0.83
N LEU A 145 -5.67 12.54 0.64
CA LEU A 145 -4.66 13.20 -0.18
C LEU A 145 -5.05 13.24 -1.67
N ASN A 146 -5.64 12.17 -2.20
CA ASN A 146 -6.16 12.11 -3.56
C ASN A 146 -7.33 13.09 -3.75
N VAL A 147 -8.21 13.22 -2.76
CA VAL A 147 -9.29 14.23 -2.78
C VAL A 147 -8.69 15.64 -2.89
N LEU A 148 -7.69 15.96 -2.06
CA LEU A 148 -7.03 17.26 -2.08
C LEU A 148 -6.31 17.52 -3.42
N LEU A 149 -5.60 16.52 -3.95
CA LEU A 149 -4.92 16.61 -5.23
C LEU A 149 -5.89 16.89 -6.38
N ILE A 150 -7.01 16.18 -6.45
CA ILE A 150 -7.89 16.23 -7.63
C ILE A 150 -8.80 17.46 -7.60
N TYR A 151 -9.24 17.91 -6.42
CA TYR A 151 -10.28 18.94 -6.31
C TYR A 151 -9.85 20.24 -5.63
N ALA A 152 -8.86 20.23 -4.75
CA ALA A 152 -8.56 21.38 -3.89
C ALA A 152 -7.33 22.18 -4.33
N LEU A 153 -6.29 21.51 -4.83
CA LEU A 153 -5.00 22.13 -5.13
C LEU A 153 -4.68 22.07 -6.62
N PRO A 154 -4.00 23.09 -7.18
CA PRO A 154 -3.46 22.97 -8.53
C PRO A 154 -2.43 21.84 -8.55
N LEU A 155 -2.57 20.94 -9.52
CA LEU A 155 -1.63 19.83 -9.76
C LEU A 155 -0.23 20.40 -9.95
N SER A 156 0.64 20.18 -8.98
CA SER A 156 2.04 20.61 -9.03
C SER A 156 2.97 19.44 -8.72
N LYS A 157 4.12 19.42 -9.39
CA LYS A 157 5.15 18.39 -9.17
C LYS A 157 5.61 18.37 -7.71
N THR A 158 5.67 19.54 -7.06
CA THR A 158 6.05 19.68 -5.65
C THR A 158 5.11 18.93 -4.71
N LEU A 159 3.79 19.03 -4.92
CA LEU A 159 2.80 18.32 -4.10
C LEU A 159 2.91 16.81 -4.26
N ILE A 160 3.14 16.32 -5.49
CA ILE A 160 3.35 14.89 -5.74
C ILE A 160 4.59 14.38 -5.02
N TYR A 161 5.71 15.09 -5.10
CA TYR A 161 6.92 14.70 -4.38
C TYR A 161 6.76 14.74 -2.87
N ALA A 162 5.97 15.69 -2.33
CA ALA A 162 5.65 15.72 -0.90
C ALA A 162 4.85 14.48 -0.47
N ILE A 163 3.85 14.07 -1.26
CA ILE A 163 3.04 12.87 -0.97
C ILE A 163 3.89 11.59 -1.12
N LEU A 164 4.74 11.50 -2.15
CA LEU A 164 5.70 10.41 -2.28
C LEU A 164 6.64 10.33 -1.06
N GLY A 165 7.15 11.47 -0.58
CA GLY A 165 7.94 11.54 0.64
C GLY A 165 7.18 10.99 1.86
N LEU A 166 5.90 11.35 2.01
CA LEU A 166 5.05 10.84 3.09
C LEU A 166 4.84 9.33 2.99
N ILE A 167 4.59 8.80 1.79
CA ILE A 167 4.47 7.34 1.54
C ILE A 167 5.76 6.62 1.94
N ILE A 168 6.93 7.18 1.59
CA ILE A 168 8.23 6.60 1.96
C ILE A 168 8.39 6.61 3.48
N LEU A 169 8.05 7.71 4.17
CA LEU A 169 8.13 7.80 5.63
C LEU A 169 7.26 6.75 6.32
N ILE A 170 6.04 6.51 5.84
CA ILE A 170 5.17 5.46 6.39
C ILE A 170 5.80 4.08 6.18
N ASN A 171 6.32 3.77 4.99
CA ASN A 171 6.99 2.49 4.73
C ASN A 171 8.22 2.30 5.63
N LEU A 172 9.05 3.33 5.78
CA LEU A 172 10.20 3.31 6.68
C LEU A 172 9.76 3.06 8.13
N SER A 173 8.69 3.70 8.59
CA SER A 173 8.15 3.45 9.94
C SER A 173 7.76 1.99 10.13
N GLY A 174 7.14 1.36 9.13
CA GLY A 174 6.80 -0.07 9.16
C GLY A 174 8.01 -0.98 9.22
N PHE A 175 9.04 -0.65 8.45
CA PHE A 175 10.32 -1.35 8.47
C PHE A 175 11.02 -1.23 9.83
N PHE A 176 11.10 -0.02 10.41
CA PHE A 176 11.67 0.19 11.74
C PHE A 176 10.93 -0.58 12.83
N THR A 177 9.60 -0.56 12.82
CA THR A 177 8.81 -1.34 13.79
C THR A 177 9.07 -2.84 13.64
N SER A 178 9.26 -3.34 12.41
CA SER A 178 9.55 -4.74 12.13
C SER A 178 10.92 -5.16 12.68
N ILE A 179 11.93 -4.30 12.50
CA ILE A 179 13.27 -4.51 13.06
C ILE A 179 13.21 -4.52 14.59
N LYS A 180 12.49 -3.57 15.21
CA LYS A 180 12.36 -3.52 16.67
C LYS A 180 11.67 -4.76 17.24
N ALA A 181 10.67 -5.29 16.54
CA ALA A 181 9.97 -6.50 16.97
C ALA A 181 10.88 -7.74 16.96
N ASN A 182 11.78 -7.86 15.98
CA ASN A 182 12.60 -9.04 15.75
C ASN A 182 14.11 -8.82 16.02
N GLN A 183 14.47 -7.78 16.78
CA GLN A 183 15.85 -7.29 16.92
C GLN A 183 16.86 -8.38 17.32
N LYS A 184 16.50 -9.23 18.29
CA LYS A 184 17.40 -10.29 18.79
C LYS A 184 17.72 -11.33 17.71
N LEU A 185 16.73 -11.70 16.90
CA LEU A 185 16.86 -12.69 15.84
C LEU A 185 17.62 -12.13 14.64
N ILE A 186 17.36 -10.86 14.29
CA ILE A 186 18.05 -10.15 13.21
C ILE A 186 19.53 -9.93 13.54
N LEU A 187 19.87 -9.55 14.78
CA LEU A 187 21.26 -9.34 15.17
C LEU A 187 22.06 -10.66 15.21
N ALA A 188 21.41 -11.77 15.57
CA ALA A 188 22.04 -13.09 15.50
C ALA A 188 22.31 -13.54 14.05
N ASN A 189 21.46 -13.13 13.10
CA ASN A 189 21.51 -13.58 11.69
C ASN A 189 21.61 -12.38 10.71
N PHE A 190 22.47 -11.41 11.00
CA PHE A 190 22.50 -10.13 10.29
C PHE A 190 22.77 -10.27 8.78
N PHE A 191 23.64 -11.21 8.38
CA PHE A 191 23.95 -11.43 6.97
C PHE A 191 22.74 -11.97 6.18
N TYR A 192 21.99 -12.92 6.76
CA TYR A 192 20.77 -13.46 6.14
C TYR A 192 19.68 -12.39 5.98
N PHE A 193 19.59 -11.47 6.95
CA PHE A 193 18.68 -10.34 6.86
C PHE A 193 19.01 -9.40 5.69
N ILE A 194 20.29 -9.10 5.46
CA ILE A 194 20.72 -8.31 4.30
C ILE A 194 20.40 -9.05 3.00
N LEU A 195 20.70 -10.34 2.92
CA LEU A 195 20.42 -11.13 1.72
C LEU A 195 18.92 -11.14 1.39
N TYR A 196 18.07 -11.30 2.40
CA TYR A 196 16.62 -11.21 2.25
C TYR A 196 16.17 -9.85 1.68
N LEU A 197 16.67 -8.76 2.27
CA LEU A 197 16.31 -7.39 1.85
C LEU A 197 16.75 -7.15 0.39
N CYS A 198 17.95 -7.58 0.04
CA CYS A 198 18.46 -7.45 -1.33
C CYS A 198 17.70 -8.32 -2.33
N ALA A 199 17.40 -9.58 -2.01
CA ALA A 199 16.79 -10.52 -2.96
C ALA A 199 15.30 -10.30 -3.17
N LEU A 200 14.55 -10.02 -2.09
CA LEU A 200 13.09 -10.04 -2.12
C LEU A 200 12.47 -8.65 -2.06
N GLU A 201 13.13 -7.70 -1.40
CA GLU A 201 12.65 -6.33 -1.33
C GLU A 201 13.19 -5.49 -2.47
N ILE A 202 14.51 -5.39 -2.62
CA ILE A 202 15.15 -4.48 -3.59
C ILE A 202 15.27 -5.11 -4.98
N GLY A 203 15.66 -6.38 -5.06
CA GLY A 203 15.93 -7.11 -6.31
C GLY A 203 14.83 -7.00 -7.36
N PRO A 204 13.55 -7.24 -7.03
CA PRO A 204 12.45 -7.13 -7.99
C PRO A 204 12.29 -5.73 -8.57
N TYR A 205 12.58 -4.67 -7.80
CA TYR A 205 12.52 -3.29 -8.31
C TYR A 205 13.64 -3.00 -9.30
N ILE A 206 14.84 -3.55 -9.08
CA ILE A 206 15.97 -3.41 -10.01
C ILE A 206 15.67 -4.13 -11.33
N ILE A 207 15.13 -5.35 -11.27
CA ILE A 207 14.74 -6.13 -12.45
C ILE A 207 13.66 -5.38 -13.24
N LEU A 208 12.64 -4.86 -12.56
CA LEU A 208 11.59 -4.07 -13.20
C LEU A 208 12.16 -2.81 -13.87
N TYR A 209 13.10 -2.12 -13.24
CA TYR A 209 13.74 -0.95 -13.82
C TYR A 209 14.46 -1.30 -15.13
N GLN A 210 15.27 -2.37 -15.13
CA GLN A 210 16.00 -2.83 -16.32
C GLN A 210 15.04 -3.16 -17.47
N VAL A 211 13.98 -3.94 -17.20
CA VAL A 211 12.98 -4.32 -18.21
C VAL A 211 12.21 -3.13 -18.80
N ILE A 212 12.11 -2.00 -18.08
CA ILE A 212 11.44 -0.79 -18.58
C ILE A 212 12.39 0.08 -19.40
N THR A 213 13.69 0.06 -19.09
CA THR A 213 14.70 0.88 -19.77
C THR A 213 15.31 0.22 -21.02
N ASP A 214 15.32 -1.11 -21.08
CA ASP A 214 15.72 -1.90 -22.25
C ASP A 214 14.56 -2.04 -23.26
#